data_AF-A0ABD8AB03-F1
#
_entry.id   AF-A0ABD8AB03-F1
#
_cell.length_a   1.000
_cell.length_b   1.000
_cell.length_c   1.000
_cell.angle_alpha   90.00
_cell.angle_beta   90.00
_cell.angle_gamma   90.00
#
_symmetry.space_group_name_H-M   'P 1'
#
loop_
_entity.id
_entity.type
_entity.pdbx_description
1 polymer ?
#
loop_
_entity_poly.entity_id
_entity_poly.type
_entity_poly.pdbx_seq_one_letter_code
_entity_poly.pdbx_strand_id
1 'polypeptide(L)'
;MGPNVDRRLIIVGILAFIGVVLLVATVVLTCTAIFTRVETSSGFPVLYISEVRGEHLQNASIIHLTEKDFEQYPALDSVIRGDNRDPGPWKLKNPSDDPDERVIGSVAVPYVERDALIELSGMDLETRKRPYFEYEGAYYYTLVSIP
;
A
#
# COMPACT_ATOMS: atom_id res chain seq x y z
N MET A 1 -8.15 46.58 -48.43
CA MET A 1 -7.51 46.55 -47.09
C MET A 1 -8.18 45.44 -46.29
N GLY A 2 -7.62 44.22 -46.27
CA GLY A 2 -8.20 43.11 -45.50
C GLY A 2 -7.16 42.57 -44.54
N PRO A 3 -7.12 43.05 -43.27
CA PRO A 3 -6.19 42.51 -42.32
C PRO A 3 -6.90 41.61 -41.30
N ASN A 4 -6.18 40.56 -40.86
CA ASN A 4 -6.19 40.09 -39.47
C ASN A 4 -7.37 39.23 -38.97
N VAL A 5 -7.96 38.32 -39.76
CA VAL A 5 -8.81 37.25 -39.17
C VAL A 5 -7.94 36.06 -38.72
N ASP A 6 -7.08 35.54 -39.61
CA ASP A 6 -6.22 34.37 -39.30
C ASP A 6 -5.24 34.63 -38.15
N ARG A 7 -4.62 35.82 -38.12
CA ARG A 7 -3.69 36.20 -37.06
C ARG A 7 -4.38 36.31 -35.69
N ARG A 8 -5.64 36.74 -35.63
CA ARG A 8 -6.41 36.82 -34.37
C ARG A 8 -6.80 35.42 -33.89
N LEU A 9 -7.20 34.53 -34.80
CA LEU A 9 -7.52 33.13 -34.46
C LEU A 9 -6.29 32.39 -33.94
N ILE A 10 -5.10 32.59 -34.53
CA ILE A 10 -3.85 32.00 -34.04
C ILE A 10 -3.52 32.50 -32.63
N ILE A 11 -3.64 33.81 -32.37
CA ILE A 11 -3.37 34.39 -31.04
C ILE A 11 -4.35 33.83 -29.99
N VAL A 12 -5.65 33.75 -30.32
CA VAL A 12 -6.66 33.19 -29.41
C VAL A 12 -6.39 31.71 -29.15
N GLY A 13 -6.02 30.94 -30.17
CA GLY A 13 -5.65 29.53 -30.02
C GLY A 13 -4.44 29.31 -29.11
N ILE A 14 -3.40 30.13 -29.27
CA ILE A 14 -2.20 30.08 -28.40
C ILE A 14 -2.58 30.44 -26.95
N LEU A 15 -3.37 31.50 -26.73
CA LEU A 15 -3.81 31.90 -25.39
C LEU A 15 -4.67 30.81 -24.73
N ALA A 16 -5.58 30.19 -25.47
CA ALA A 16 -6.39 29.10 -24.97
C ALA A 16 -5.53 27.88 -24.60
N PHE A 17 -4.57 27.52 -25.46
CA PHE A 17 -3.64 26.41 -25.19
C PHE A 17 -2.79 26.66 -23.94
N ILE A 18 -2.22 27.86 -23.80
CA ILE A 18 -1.48 28.25 -22.60
C ILE A 18 -2.38 28.16 -21.36
N GLY A 19 -3.62 28.63 -21.46
CA GLY A 19 -4.60 28.54 -20.38
C GLY A 19 -4.86 27.09 -19.95
N VAL A 20 -5.06 26.17 -20.89
CA VAL A 20 -5.26 24.75 -20.60
C VAL A 20 -4.00 24.14 -19.95
N VAL A 21 -2.81 24.42 -20.48
CA VAL A 21 -1.56 23.92 -19.90
C VAL A 21 -1.37 24.42 -18.47
N LEU A 22 -1.63 25.71 -18.21
CA LEU A 22 -1.56 26.27 -16.85
C LEU A 22 -2.61 25.66 -15.91
N LEU A 23 -3.82 25.40 -16.41
CA LEU A 23 -4.87 24.74 -15.64
C LEU A 23 -4.45 23.31 -15.26
N VAL A 24 -3.99 22.52 -16.23
CA VAL A 24 -3.51 21.15 -15.99
C VAL A 24 -2.35 21.16 -15.00
N ALA A 25 -1.36 22.03 -15.19
CA ALA A 25 -0.23 22.16 -14.27
C ALA A 25 -0.67 22.53 -12.85
N THR A 26 -1.64 23.44 -12.71
CA THR A 26 -2.18 23.84 -11.40
C THR A 26 -2.93 22.69 -10.73
N VAL A 27 -3.73 21.93 -11.49
CA VAL A 27 -4.45 20.76 -10.97
C VAL A 27 -3.47 19.70 -10.49
N VAL A 28 -2.47 19.35 -11.30
CA VAL A 28 -1.44 18.37 -10.94
C VAL A 28 -0.71 18.83 -9.67
N LEU A 29 -0.23 20.09 -9.64
CA LEU A 29 0.47 20.63 -8.47
C LEU A 29 -0.39 20.61 -7.21
N THR A 30 -1.68 20.99 -7.32
CA THR A 30 -2.60 21.01 -6.18
C THR A 30 -2.90 19.60 -5.69
N CYS A 31 -3.13 18.65 -6.59
CA CYS A 31 -3.30 17.24 -6.23
C CYS A 31 -2.07 16.68 -5.52
N THR A 32 -0.87 16.86 -6.10
CA THR A 32 0.38 16.42 -5.46
C THR A 32 0.55 17.04 -4.08
N ALA A 33 0.34 18.35 -3.94
CA ALA A 33 0.46 19.03 -2.65
C ALA A 33 -0.55 18.51 -1.60
N ILE A 34 -1.78 18.19 -2.00
CA ILE A 34 -2.78 17.59 -1.11
C ILE A 34 -2.33 16.20 -0.65
N PHE A 35 -1.91 15.33 -1.56
CA PHE A 35 -1.44 13.98 -1.20
C PHE A 35 -0.23 14.04 -0.27
N THR A 36 0.77 14.86 -0.58
CA THR A 36 1.92 15.06 0.30
C THR A 36 1.50 15.59 1.67
N ARG A 37 0.52 16.49 1.73
CA ARG A 37 0.02 17.02 3.00
C ARG A 37 -0.74 15.97 3.82
N VAL A 38 -1.53 15.11 3.17
CA VAL A 38 -2.21 13.99 3.83
C VAL A 38 -1.18 13.03 4.40
N GLU A 39 -0.21 12.59 3.58
CA GLU A 39 0.86 11.68 4.01
C GLU A 39 1.68 12.23 5.19
N THR A 40 2.02 13.52 5.16
CA THR A 40 2.77 14.18 6.25
C THR A 40 1.93 14.44 7.51
N SER A 41 0.61 14.57 7.38
CA SER A 41 -0.28 14.93 8.49
C SER A 41 -0.85 13.73 9.24
N SER A 42 -1.21 12.65 8.56
CA SER A 42 -1.73 11.43 9.19
C SER A 42 -0.63 10.43 9.50
N GLY A 43 0.53 10.53 8.84
CA GLY A 43 1.51 9.46 8.82
C GLY A 43 1.06 8.34 7.87
N PHE A 44 2.01 7.51 7.46
CA PHE A 44 1.71 6.35 6.63
C PHE A 44 1.05 5.24 7.47
N PRO A 45 0.08 4.50 6.91
CA PRO A 45 -0.40 3.28 7.57
C PRO A 45 0.78 2.32 7.79
N VAL A 46 0.73 1.60 8.89
CA VAL A 46 1.78 0.63 9.25
C VAL A 46 1.26 -0.77 8.99
N LEU A 47 1.98 -1.52 8.17
CA LEU A 47 1.76 -2.94 7.95
C LEU A 47 2.57 -3.71 8.98
N TYR A 48 1.88 -4.45 9.84
CA TYR A 48 2.42 -5.43 10.75
C TYR A 48 2.30 -6.80 10.13
N ILE A 49 3.37 -7.58 10.21
CA ILE A 49 3.37 -8.97 9.77
C ILE A 49 3.73 -9.85 10.95
N SER A 50 2.90 -10.85 11.17
CA SER A 50 3.15 -11.93 12.11
C SER A 50 3.38 -13.22 11.36
N GLU A 51 4.31 -14.03 11.83
CA GLU A 51 4.44 -15.42 11.42
C GLU A 51 3.54 -16.29 12.32
N VAL A 52 2.88 -17.28 11.74
CA VAL A 52 1.90 -18.14 12.40
C VAL A 52 2.30 -19.60 12.23
N ARG A 53 2.11 -20.41 13.28
CA ARG A 53 2.31 -21.85 13.18
C ARG A 53 1.19 -22.48 12.33
N GLY A 54 1.59 -23.14 11.25
CA GLY A 54 0.66 -23.73 10.26
C GLY A 54 -0.25 -24.84 10.78
N GLU A 55 -0.02 -25.36 11.98
CA GLU A 55 -0.70 -26.52 12.58
C GLU A 55 -2.22 -26.32 12.70
N HIS A 56 -2.67 -25.07 12.85
CA HIS A 56 -4.06 -24.70 13.13
C HIS A 56 -4.81 -24.09 11.92
N LEU A 57 -4.23 -24.10 10.71
CA LEU A 57 -4.76 -23.38 9.53
C LEU A 57 -5.74 -24.18 8.64
N GLN A 58 -6.29 -25.30 9.12
CA GLN A 58 -7.05 -26.28 8.33
C GLN A 58 -8.31 -25.73 7.63
N ASN A 59 -8.92 -24.67 8.16
CA ASN A 59 -10.10 -24.00 7.59
C ASN A 59 -9.81 -22.55 7.17
N ALA A 60 -8.54 -22.17 7.12
CA ALA A 60 -8.14 -20.82 6.79
C ALA A 60 -7.99 -20.64 5.28
N SER A 61 -8.33 -19.45 4.79
CA SER A 61 -7.97 -19.08 3.41
C SER A 61 -6.47 -18.80 3.37
N ILE A 62 -5.76 -19.46 2.46
CA ILE A 62 -4.31 -19.34 2.30
C ILE A 62 -4.01 -18.81 0.90
N ILE A 63 -3.23 -17.74 0.84
CA ILE A 63 -2.71 -17.16 -0.41
C ILE A 63 -1.22 -17.49 -0.48
N HIS A 64 -0.84 -18.25 -1.51
CA HIS A 64 0.56 -18.57 -1.76
C HIS A 64 1.25 -17.39 -2.43
N LEU A 65 2.25 -16.81 -1.75
CA LEU A 65 3.06 -15.72 -2.29
C LEU A 65 4.10 -16.27 -3.25
N THR A 66 4.28 -15.56 -4.36
CA THR A 66 5.27 -15.83 -5.39
C THR A 66 6.28 -14.70 -5.46
N GLU A 67 7.39 -14.91 -6.18
CA GLU A 67 8.38 -13.86 -6.44
C GLU A 67 7.77 -12.58 -7.03
N LYS A 68 6.78 -12.75 -7.91
CA LYS A 68 6.08 -11.62 -8.54
C LYS A 68 5.28 -10.80 -7.54
N ASP A 69 4.74 -11.44 -6.50
CA ASP A 69 4.00 -10.74 -5.46
C ASP A 69 4.95 -9.83 -4.65
N PHE A 70 6.19 -10.26 -4.41
CA PHE A 70 7.17 -9.40 -3.74
C PHE A 70 7.63 -8.21 -4.58
N GLU A 71 7.69 -8.36 -5.90
CA GLU A 71 7.92 -7.22 -6.81
C GLU A 71 6.76 -6.21 -6.76
N GLN A 72 5.53 -6.70 -6.61
CA GLN A 72 4.33 -5.87 -6.56
C GLN A 72 4.09 -5.25 -5.17
N TYR A 73 4.55 -5.92 -4.10
CA TYR A 73 4.31 -5.56 -2.70
C TYR A 73 5.65 -5.45 -1.94
N PRO A 74 6.43 -4.39 -2.18
CA PRO A 74 7.75 -4.21 -1.54
C PRO A 74 7.68 -4.14 0.00
N ALA A 75 6.55 -3.75 0.59
CA ALA A 75 6.36 -3.79 2.04
C ALA A 75 6.31 -5.23 2.60
N LEU A 76 5.65 -6.15 1.88
CA LEU A 76 5.67 -7.58 2.24
C LEU A 76 7.09 -8.13 2.12
N ASP A 77 7.77 -7.80 1.02
CA ASP A 77 9.14 -8.22 0.77
C ASP A 77 10.10 -7.79 1.89
N SER A 78 10.01 -6.51 2.26
CA SER A 78 10.88 -5.89 3.25
C SER A 78 10.79 -6.54 4.64
N VAL A 79 9.63 -7.06 5.03
CA VAL A 79 9.41 -7.68 6.35
C VAL A 79 9.53 -9.20 6.30
N ILE A 80 9.11 -9.87 5.22
CA ILE A 80 9.20 -11.34 5.11
C ILE A 80 10.62 -11.79 4.75
N ARG A 81 11.31 -11.06 3.86
CA ARG A 81 12.64 -11.43 3.36
C ARG A 81 13.73 -10.40 3.66
N GLY A 82 13.34 -9.14 3.87
CA GLY A 82 14.27 -8.02 4.00
C GLY A 82 14.65 -7.63 5.43
N ASP A 83 15.24 -6.43 5.53
CA ASP A 83 15.88 -5.91 6.76
C ASP A 83 14.89 -5.53 7.87
N ASN A 84 13.60 -5.39 7.55
CA ASN A 84 12.57 -5.12 8.56
C ASN A 84 12.08 -6.39 9.28
N ARG A 85 12.64 -7.56 8.93
CA ARG A 85 12.39 -8.81 9.63
C ARG A 85 13.15 -8.85 10.96
N ASP A 86 12.41 -8.89 12.06
CA ASP A 86 12.91 -9.25 13.38
C ASP A 86 12.77 -10.78 13.58
N PRO A 87 13.89 -11.53 13.64
CA PRO A 87 13.89 -12.97 13.91
C PRO A 87 13.66 -13.30 15.40
N GLY A 88 12.97 -12.43 16.15
CA GLY A 88 12.68 -12.57 17.56
C GLY A 88 12.18 -13.97 17.93
N PRO A 89 12.44 -14.45 19.16
CA PRO A 89 12.05 -15.80 19.55
C PRO A 89 10.52 -15.93 19.65
N TRP A 90 9.99 -17.14 19.43
CA TRP A 90 8.60 -17.52 19.72
C TRP A 90 8.33 -17.52 21.23
N LYS A 91 8.40 -16.35 21.87
CA LYS A 91 8.15 -16.17 23.29
C LYS A 91 6.95 -15.25 23.45
N LEU A 92 5.99 -15.66 24.27
CA LEU A 92 4.95 -14.77 24.79
C LEU A 92 5.63 -13.56 25.42
N LYS A 93 5.46 -12.38 24.82
CA LYS A 93 5.92 -11.13 25.43
C LYS A 93 4.89 -10.68 26.47
N ASN A 94 3.64 -11.06 26.28
CA ASN A 94 2.51 -10.84 27.16
C ASN A 94 1.67 -12.13 27.31
N PRO A 95 1.03 -12.40 28.47
CA PRO A 95 0.16 -13.58 28.67
C PRO A 95 -1.05 -13.65 27.73
N SER A 96 -1.38 -12.55 27.06
CA SER A 96 -2.49 -12.42 26.12
C SER A 96 -2.08 -12.61 24.66
N ASP A 97 -0.77 -12.76 24.38
CA ASP A 97 -0.30 -13.01 23.02
C ASP A 97 -0.61 -14.47 22.64
N ASP A 98 -1.04 -14.69 21.40
CA ASP A 98 -1.26 -16.04 20.90
C ASP A 98 0.10 -16.77 20.80
N PRO A 99 0.28 -17.93 21.47
CA PRO A 99 1.54 -18.68 21.41
C PRO A 99 1.90 -19.15 19.99
N ASP A 100 0.92 -19.23 19.10
CA ASP A 100 1.08 -19.65 17.71
C ASP A 100 1.27 -18.47 16.75
N GLU A 101 1.27 -17.22 17.25
CA GLU A 101 1.54 -16.00 16.47
C GLU A 101 2.78 -15.27 16.99
N ARG A 102 3.63 -14.83 16.08
CA ARG A 102 4.79 -14.00 16.40
C ARG A 102 4.89 -12.84 15.42
N VAL A 103 4.80 -11.61 15.90
CA VAL A 103 5.12 -10.42 15.10
C VAL A 103 6.59 -10.48 14.66
N ILE A 104 6.82 -10.54 13.35
CA ILE A 104 8.15 -10.58 12.74
C ILE A 104 8.60 -9.23 12.20
N GLY A 105 7.75 -8.20 12.22
CA GLY A 105 8.16 -6.86 11.85
C GLY A 105 7.01 -5.97 11.47
N SER A 106 7.36 -4.72 11.18
CA SER A 106 6.40 -3.72 10.72
C SER A 106 7.08 -2.70 9.83
N VAL A 107 6.36 -2.21 8.82
CA VAL A 107 6.87 -1.21 7.89
C VAL A 107 5.78 -0.19 7.56
N ALA A 108 6.17 1.06 7.36
CA ALA A 108 5.29 2.11 6.85
C ALA A 108 4.98 1.82 5.37
N VAL A 109 3.70 1.87 4.99
CA VAL A 109 3.25 1.50 3.65
C VAL A 109 2.56 2.67 2.97
N PRO A 110 2.86 2.98 1.70
CA PRO A 110 2.10 3.95 0.93
C PRO A 110 0.61 3.57 0.84
N TYR A 111 -0.29 4.56 0.80
CA TYR A 111 -1.73 4.30 0.69
C TYR A 111 -2.09 3.44 -0.53
N VAL A 112 -1.40 3.65 -1.66
CA VAL A 112 -1.61 2.89 -2.91
C VAL A 112 -1.29 1.41 -2.72
N GLU A 113 -0.17 1.08 -2.07
CA GLU A 113 0.21 -0.30 -1.80
C GLU A 113 -0.73 -0.94 -0.76
N ARG A 114 -1.14 -0.18 0.26
CA ARG A 114 -2.14 -0.62 1.23
C ARG A 114 -3.47 -1.00 0.57
N ASP A 115 -3.94 -0.23 -0.41
CA ASP A 115 -5.17 -0.54 -1.15
C ASP A 115 -5.00 -1.80 -2.01
N ALA A 116 -3.85 -1.94 -2.68
CA ALA A 116 -3.54 -3.13 -3.47
C ALA A 116 -3.39 -4.40 -2.61
N LEU A 117 -2.88 -4.29 -1.37
CA LEU A 117 -2.82 -5.40 -0.41
C LEU A 117 -4.21 -5.80 0.10
N ILE A 118 -5.11 -4.84 0.28
CA ILE A 118 -6.51 -5.10 0.65
C ILE A 118 -7.23 -5.85 -0.47
N GLU A 119 -7.01 -5.44 -1.72
CA GLU A 119 -7.54 -6.12 -2.89
C GLU A 119 -6.99 -7.55 -3.00
N LEU A 120 -5.67 -7.74 -2.87
CA LEU A 120 -5.03 -9.05 -2.90
C LEU A 120 -5.59 -10.00 -1.83
N SER A 121 -5.69 -9.50 -0.59
CA SER A 121 -6.19 -10.30 0.53
C SER A 121 -7.69 -10.56 0.45
N GLY A 122 -8.41 -9.98 -0.52
CA GLY A 122 -9.87 -10.05 -0.58
C GLY A 122 -10.49 -9.62 0.76
N MET A 123 -9.84 -8.66 1.44
CA MET A 123 -10.13 -8.34 2.82
C MET A 123 -11.55 -7.81 2.94
N ASP A 124 -12.43 -8.66 3.43
CA ASP A 124 -13.77 -8.27 3.78
C ASP A 124 -13.72 -7.51 5.12
N LEU A 125 -13.85 -6.19 5.01
CA LEU A 125 -13.86 -5.28 6.15
C LEU A 125 -15.03 -5.57 7.12
N GLU A 126 -16.09 -6.26 6.66
CA GLU A 126 -17.25 -6.61 7.49
C GLU A 126 -17.02 -7.89 8.31
N THR A 127 -16.47 -8.95 7.70
CA THR A 127 -16.30 -10.25 8.38
C THR A 127 -14.98 -10.42 9.12
N ARG A 128 -14.00 -9.52 8.91
CA ARG A 128 -12.63 -9.59 9.48
C ARG A 128 -11.89 -10.91 9.19
N LYS A 129 -12.41 -11.78 8.33
CA LYS A 129 -11.72 -12.99 7.90
C LYS A 129 -10.64 -12.59 6.91
N ARG A 130 -9.41 -12.48 7.38
CA ARG A 130 -8.24 -12.22 6.54
C ARG A 130 -7.60 -13.55 6.15
N PRO A 131 -7.18 -13.72 4.90
CA PRO A 131 -6.38 -14.87 4.51
C PRO A 131 -5.01 -14.81 5.19
N TYR A 132 -4.40 -15.97 5.36
CA TYR A 132 -2.99 -16.10 5.68
C TYR A 132 -2.20 -16.15 4.38
N PHE A 133 -1.01 -15.61 4.40
CA PHE A 133 -0.06 -15.72 3.30
C PHE A 133 0.90 -16.88 3.57
N GLU A 134 1.27 -17.63 2.55
CA GLU A 134 2.27 -18.70 2.66
C GLU A 134 3.43 -18.39 1.74
N TYR A 135 4.66 -18.54 2.25
CA TYR A 135 5.89 -18.43 1.48
C TYR A 135 6.95 -19.37 2.07
N GLU A 136 7.54 -20.22 1.23
CA GLU A 136 8.56 -21.21 1.60
C GLU A 136 8.18 -22.11 2.80
N GLY A 137 6.90 -22.48 2.91
CA GLY A 137 6.38 -23.34 3.98
C GLY A 137 6.09 -22.62 5.29
N ALA A 138 6.34 -21.31 5.38
CA ALA A 138 5.99 -20.47 6.52
C ALA A 138 4.71 -19.70 6.24
N TYR A 139 3.89 -19.50 7.29
CA TYR A 139 2.61 -18.82 7.20
C TYR A 139 2.67 -17.46 7.87
N TYR A 140 2.04 -16.47 7.26
CA TYR A 140 2.08 -15.08 7.69
C TYR A 140 0.66 -14.50 7.78
N TYR A 141 0.47 -13.64 8.77
CA TYR A 141 -0.74 -12.88 9.02
C TYR A 141 -0.42 -11.39 8.93
N THR A 142 -1.24 -10.63 8.21
CA THR A 142 -1.01 -9.19 7.99
C THR A 142 -2.08 -8.35 8.65
N LEU A 143 -1.64 -7.35 9.41
CA LEU A 143 -2.47 -6.32 10.01
C LEU A 143 -2.05 -4.95 9.50
N VAL A 144 -3.00 -4.19 8.98
CA VAL A 144 -2.78 -2.80 8.60
C VAL A 144 -3.37 -1.92 9.70
N SER A 145 -2.52 -1.15 10.37
CA SER A 145 -2.94 -0.11 11.30
C SER A 145 -3.07 1.21 10.57
N ILE A 146 -4.21 1.87 10.74
CA ILE A 146 -4.46 3.21 10.23
C ILE A 146 -4.28 4.19 11.40
N PRO A 147 -3.48 5.25 11.25
CA PRO A 147 -3.30 6.27 12.27
C PRO A 147 -4.59 7.05 12.58
#